data_AF-A0A9W6JZF6-F1
#
_entry.id   AF-A0A9W6JZF6-F1
#
_cell.length_a   1.000
_cell.length_b   1.000
_cell.length_c   1.000
_cell.angle_alpha   90.00
_cell.angle_beta   90.00
_cell.angle_gamma   90.00
#
_symmetry.space_group_name_H-M   'P 1'
#
loop_
_entity.id
_entity.type
_entity.pdbx_description
1 polymer ?
#
loop_
_entity_poly.entity_id
_entity_poly.type
_entity_poly.pdbx_seq_one_letter_code
_entity_poly.pdbx_strand_id
1 'polypeptide(L)'
;MSAVGALRHRLIHETPVATPDGLGGAGVVFVAVDQLWGAIRSEAAPAEIADRPGAVLTHRVTLRAPAAVKPGDRLRLGARVLLVETVSDPDGRGRRLACRCREETP
;
A
#
# COMPACT_ATOMS: atom_id res chain seq x y z
N MET A 1 -5.09 -2.09 19.02
CA MET A 1 -5.67 -3.44 18.93
C MET A 1 -6.32 -3.64 17.56
N SER A 2 -5.78 -4.50 16.70
CA SER A 2 -6.51 -4.96 15.51
C SER A 2 -7.37 -6.15 15.89
N ALA A 3 -8.69 -6.03 15.73
CA ALA A 3 -9.67 -7.06 16.05
C ALA A 3 -9.37 -8.38 15.30
N VAL A 4 -9.71 -9.50 15.95
CA VAL A 4 -9.62 -10.86 15.40
C VAL A 4 -10.57 -10.94 14.20
N GLY A 5 -10.03 -10.88 12.98
CA GLY A 5 -10.80 -10.76 11.72
C GLY A 5 -10.52 -9.52 10.87
N ALA A 6 -9.53 -8.69 11.24
CA ALA A 6 -9.20 -7.49 10.49
C ALA A 6 -8.56 -7.77 9.11
N LEU A 7 -7.83 -8.87 8.95
CA LEU A 7 -7.11 -9.23 7.72
C LEU A 7 -8.05 -9.85 6.67
N ARG A 8 -8.97 -9.06 6.14
CA ARG A 8 -10.05 -9.53 5.23
C ARG A 8 -9.80 -9.20 3.75
N HIS A 9 -8.74 -8.46 3.44
CA HIS A 9 -8.46 -8.02 2.08
C HIS A 9 -7.30 -8.82 1.51
N ARG A 10 -7.52 -9.42 0.33
CA ARG A 10 -6.43 -9.99 -0.48
C ARG A 10 -5.89 -8.89 -1.39
N LEU A 11 -4.66 -8.48 -1.12
CA LEU A 11 -3.94 -7.42 -1.80
C LEU A 11 -2.92 -8.02 -2.74
N ILE A 12 -2.79 -7.48 -3.94
CA ILE A 12 -1.69 -7.81 -4.84
C ILE A 12 -0.54 -6.87 -4.50
N HIS A 13 0.62 -7.42 -4.19
CA HIS A 13 1.85 -6.66 -3.98
C HIS A 13 2.53 -6.47 -5.32
N GLU A 14 2.79 -5.22 -5.68
CA GLU A 14 3.50 -4.84 -6.89
C GLU A 14 4.77 -4.07 -6.53
N THR A 15 5.88 -4.38 -7.18
CA THR A 15 7.18 -3.71 -6.96
C THR A 15 7.56 -2.90 -8.19
N PRO A 16 8.10 -1.67 -8.03
CA PRO A 16 8.60 -0.87 -9.13
C PRO A 16 9.86 -1.49 -9.73
N VAL A 17 9.88 -1.63 -11.04
CA VAL A 17 11.02 -2.07 -11.83
C VAL A 17 11.34 -0.96 -12.82
N ALA A 18 12.60 -0.49 -12.79
CA ALA A 18 13.08 0.48 -13.75
C ALA A 18 13.24 -0.18 -15.12
N THR A 19 12.58 0.37 -16.12
CA THR A 19 12.71 -0.01 -17.53
C THR A 19 13.49 1.06 -18.27
N PRO A 20 14.63 0.72 -18.90
CA PRO A 20 15.34 1.66 -19.75
C PRO A 20 14.43 2.12 -20.89
N ASP A 21 14.24 3.43 -21.05
CA ASP A 21 13.38 3.97 -22.12
C ASP A 21 14.13 4.24 -23.44
N GLY A 22 15.45 3.99 -23.46
CA GLY A 22 16.31 4.18 -24.63
C GLY A 22 16.56 5.65 -25.01
N LEU A 23 15.98 6.61 -24.29
CA LEU A 23 16.05 8.06 -24.56
C LEU A 23 16.64 8.87 -23.40
N GLY A 24 17.13 8.19 -22.36
CA GLY A 24 17.83 8.81 -21.21
C GLY A 24 16.95 9.03 -19.99
N GLY A 25 15.68 8.60 -20.02
CA GLY A 25 14.85 8.47 -18.84
C GLY A 25 14.77 7.02 -18.36
N ALA A 26 14.25 6.84 -17.15
CA ALA A 26 13.89 5.52 -16.64
C ALA A 26 12.37 5.50 -16.48
N GLY A 27 11.70 4.68 -17.31
CA GLY A 27 10.32 4.32 -17.04
C GLY A 27 10.25 3.47 -15.76
N VAL A 28 9.17 3.56 -15.01
CA VAL A 28 8.90 2.66 -13.88
C VAL A 28 7.66 1.86 -14.21
N VAL A 29 7.81 0.54 -14.30
CA VAL A 29 6.69 -0.40 -14.40
C VAL A 29 6.50 -1.09 -13.05
N PHE A 30 5.26 -1.35 -12.68
CA PHE A 30 4.94 -2.08 -11.46
C PHE A 30 4.62 -3.53 -11.81
N VAL A 31 5.37 -4.47 -11.25
CA VAL A 31 5.19 -5.90 -11.49
C VAL A 31 4.59 -6.56 -10.26
N ALA A 32 3.56 -7.38 -10.43
CA ALA A 32 2.98 -8.15 -9.35
C ALA A 32 3.96 -9.24 -8.89
N VAL A 33 4.33 -9.24 -7.60
CA VAL A 33 5.31 -10.16 -7.02
C VAL A 33 4.66 -11.23 -6.14
N ASP A 34 3.63 -10.87 -5.37
CA ASP A 34 2.88 -11.83 -4.54
C ASP A 34 1.46 -11.34 -4.19
N GLN A 35 0.76 -12.13 -3.37
CA GLN A 35 -0.54 -11.76 -2.79
C GLN A 35 -0.49 -11.86 -1.27
N LEU A 36 -0.94 -10.78 -0.61
CA LEU A 36 -0.90 -10.64 0.84
C LEU A 36 -2.30 -10.48 1.41
N TRP A 37 -2.51 -11.02 2.61
CA TRP A 37 -3.70 -10.73 3.39
C TRP A 37 -3.46 -9.55 4.32
N GLY A 38 -4.34 -8.55 4.21
CA GLY A 38 -4.20 -7.27 4.88
C GLY A 38 -5.50 -6.73 5.47
N ALA A 39 -5.34 -5.85 6.46
CA ALA A 39 -6.39 -5.00 6.99
C ALA A 39 -6.12 -3.57 6.52
N ILE A 40 -7.10 -2.93 5.90
CA ILE A 40 -6.98 -1.53 5.46
C ILE A 40 -7.82 -0.67 6.39
N ARG A 41 -7.25 0.43 6.88
CA ARG A 41 -7.95 1.46 7.63
C ARG A 41 -7.64 2.82 7.05
N SER A 42 -8.67 3.59 6.67
CA SER A 42 -8.48 4.98 6.27
C SER A 42 -8.04 5.80 7.49
N GLU A 43 -7.02 6.64 7.31
CA GLU A 43 -6.58 7.58 8.37
C GLU A 43 -7.38 8.90 8.32
N ALA A 44 -8.08 9.18 7.22
CA ALA A 44 -8.99 10.32 7.05
C ALA A 44 -10.46 9.89 6.91
N ALA A 45 -11.39 10.72 7.40
CA ALA A 45 -12.82 10.51 7.18
C ALA A 45 -13.20 10.94 5.75
N PRO A 46 -14.00 10.16 4.99
CA PRO A 46 -14.38 10.50 3.61
C PRO A 46 -15.03 11.88 3.47
N ALA A 47 -15.74 12.35 4.50
CA ALA A 47 -16.40 13.65 4.53
C ALA A 47 -15.41 14.84 4.50
N GLU A 48 -14.18 14.67 5.00
CA GLU A 48 -13.16 15.74 5.01
C GLU A 48 -12.47 15.92 3.66
N ILE A 49 -12.58 14.92 2.77
CA ILE A 49 -11.92 14.89 1.46
C ILE A 49 -12.83 15.43 0.36
N ALA A 50 -14.14 15.22 0.46
CA ALA A 50 -15.11 15.71 -0.51
C ALA A 50 -15.08 17.25 -0.65
N ASP A 51 -14.72 17.96 0.43
CA ASP A 51 -14.66 19.44 0.49
C ASP A 51 -13.30 20.01 0.05
N ARG A 52 -12.32 19.17 -0.31
CA ARG A 52 -10.97 19.61 -0.71
C ARG A 52 -10.50 18.93 -1.99
N PRO A 53 -10.63 19.59 -3.15
CA PRO A 53 -10.00 19.13 -4.38
C PRO A 53 -8.49 18.98 -4.17
N GLY A 54 -7.97 17.76 -4.36
CA GLY A 54 -6.54 17.42 -4.17
C GLY A 54 -6.19 16.81 -2.81
N ALA A 55 -7.16 16.59 -1.91
CA ALA A 55 -6.89 15.86 -0.67
C ALA A 55 -6.47 14.40 -0.96
N VAL A 56 -5.33 14.03 -0.39
CA VAL A 56 -4.74 12.71 -0.56
C VAL A 56 -5.32 11.76 0.48
N LEU A 57 -5.97 10.69 0.03
CA LEU A 57 -6.48 9.62 0.87
C LEU A 57 -5.33 8.77 1.41
N THR A 58 -5.00 8.92 2.70
CA THR A 58 -4.03 8.07 3.39
C THR A 58 -4.70 6.90 4.09
N HIS A 59 -4.09 5.72 3.98
CA HIS A 59 -4.53 4.47 4.57
C HIS A 59 -3.40 3.83 5.39
N ARG A 60 -3.76 3.23 6.52
CA ARG A 60 -2.92 2.30 7.24
C ARG A 60 -3.27 0.87 6.84
N VAL A 61 -2.32 0.16 6.25
CA VAL A 61 -2.46 -1.24 5.87
C VAL A 61 -1.64 -2.10 6.83
N THR A 62 -2.29 -3.01 7.55
CA THR A 62 -1.60 -4.02 8.36
C THR A 62 -1.56 -5.33 7.60
N LEU A 63 -0.35 -5.87 7.39
CA LEU A 63 -0.10 -7.12 6.68
C LEU A 63 0.37 -8.20 7.66
N ARG A 64 0.04 -9.46 7.37
CA ARG A 64 0.60 -10.61 8.09
C ARG A 64 1.95 -11.00 7.49
N ALA A 65 2.91 -11.34 8.33
CA ALA A 65 4.18 -11.88 7.88
C ALA A 65 4.06 -13.36 7.40
N PRO A 66 4.98 -13.80 6.52
CA PRO A 66 6.03 -13.02 5.89
C PRO A 66 5.44 -12.07 4.82
N ALA A 67 5.93 -10.83 4.81
CA ALA A 67 5.61 -9.84 3.79
C ALA A 67 6.89 -9.05 3.51
N ALA A 68 7.26 -8.91 2.25
CA ALA A 68 8.50 -8.26 1.83
C ALA A 68 8.27 -6.83 1.30
N VAL A 69 7.16 -6.21 1.70
CA VAL A 69 6.73 -4.89 1.25
C VAL A 69 7.70 -3.81 1.70
N LYS A 70 8.05 -2.89 0.79
CA LYS A 70 8.97 -1.79 0.99
C LYS A 70 8.33 -0.45 0.57
N PRO A 71 8.84 0.69 1.06
CA PRO A 71 8.51 1.99 0.50
C PRO A 71 8.74 2.03 -1.02
N GLY A 72 7.78 2.60 -1.76
CA GLY A 72 7.79 2.63 -3.22
C GLY A 72 7.05 1.46 -3.88
N ASP A 73 6.75 0.38 -3.15
CA ASP A 73 5.86 -0.68 -3.65
C ASP A 73 4.40 -0.20 -3.71
N ARG A 74 3.56 -0.98 -4.40
CA ARG A 74 2.11 -0.78 -4.45
C ARG A 74 1.37 -1.98 -3.87
N LEU A 75 0.25 -1.70 -3.21
CA LEU A 75 -0.73 -2.69 -2.77
C LEU A 75 -2.03 -2.43 -3.51
N ARG A 76 -2.45 -3.39 -4.35
CA ARG A 76 -3.63 -3.24 -5.19
C ARG A 76 -4.80 -4.07 -4.66
N LEU A 77 -5.97 -3.44 -4.56
CA LEU A 77 -7.24 -4.06 -4.19
C LEU A 77 -8.28 -3.79 -5.29
N GLY A 78 -8.40 -4.72 -6.24
CA GLY A 78 -9.26 -4.52 -7.41
C GLY A 78 -8.76 -3.33 -8.25
N ALA A 79 -9.57 -2.27 -8.32
CA ALA A 79 -9.23 -1.01 -9.00
C ALA A 79 -8.49 0.00 -8.13
N ARG A 80 -8.44 -0.21 -6.80
CA ARG A 80 -7.78 0.72 -5.86
C ARG A 80 -6.28 0.42 -5.81
N VAL A 81 -5.46 1.45 -5.97
CA VAL A 81 -4.00 1.36 -5.88
C VAL A 81 -3.53 2.15 -4.66
N LEU A 82 -2.81 1.47 -3.77
CA LEU A 82 -2.26 2.05 -2.56
C LEU A 82 -0.73 2.06 -2.67
N LEU A 83 -0.15 3.23 -2.94
CA LEU A 83 1.30 3.43 -2.95
C LEU A 83 1.83 3.38 -1.51
N VAL A 84 2.81 2.52 -1.24
CA VAL A 84 3.42 2.36 0.07
C VAL A 84 4.43 3.48 0.30
N GLU A 85 4.14 4.37 1.25
CA GLU A 85 5.03 5.48 1.60
C GLU A 85 6.00 5.09 2.70
N THR A 86 5.51 4.38 3.73
CA THR A 86 6.35 3.91 4.84
C THR A 86 5.95 2.51 5.27
N VAL A 87 6.93 1.77 5.79
CA VAL A 87 6.74 0.41 6.35
C VAL A 87 7.37 0.38 7.74
N SER A 88 6.67 -0.23 8.69
CA SER A 88 7.12 -0.38 10.07
C SER A 88 6.71 -1.73 10.63
N ASP A 89 7.52 -2.29 11.54
CA ASP A 89 7.13 -3.41 12.39
C ASP A 89 6.89 -2.88 13.80
N PRO A 90 5.64 -2.48 14.13
CA PRO A 90 5.34 -1.81 15.40
C PRO A 90 5.60 -2.69 16.63
N ASP A 91 5.62 -4.01 16.44
CA ASP A 91 5.84 -4.96 17.52
C ASP A 91 7.31 -5.43 17.60
N GLY A 92 8.14 -5.11 16.59
CA GLY A 92 9.53 -5.54 16.44
C GLY A 92 9.74 -7.06 16.39
N ARG A 93 8.67 -7.84 16.16
CA ARG A 93 8.70 -9.32 16.23
C ARG A 93 8.64 -9.98 14.86
N GLY A 94 8.67 -9.22 13.77
CA GLY A 94 8.59 -9.69 12.40
C GLY A 94 7.28 -10.39 12.05
N ARG A 95 6.24 -10.30 12.90
CA ARG A 95 4.97 -11.04 12.73
C ARG A 95 3.95 -10.30 11.87
N ARG A 96 4.04 -8.97 11.82
CA ARG A 96 3.12 -8.08 11.14
C ARG A 96 3.86 -6.86 10.67
N LEU A 97 3.50 -6.35 9.50
CA LEU A 97 3.95 -5.06 9.01
C LEU A 97 2.80 -4.08 9.04
N ALA A 98 3.08 -2.84 9.44
CA ALA A 98 2.18 -1.71 9.30
C ALA A 98 2.75 -0.79 8.21
N CYS A 99 2.01 -0.66 7.12
CA CYS A 99 2.33 0.21 6.01
C CYS A 99 1.45 1.45 6.08
N ARG A 100 2.04 2.63 5.88
CA ARG A 100 1.29 3.84 5.55
C ARG A 100 1.27 3.93 4.04
N CYS A 101 0.08 4.04 3.49
CA CYS A 101 -0.14 4.05 2.06
C CYS A 101 -0.94 5.28 1.65
N ARG A 102 -0.59 5.84 0.51
CA ARG A 102 -1.36 6.85 -0.18
C ARG A 102 -2.19 6.17 -1.26
N GLU A 103 -3.48 6.47 -1.32
CA GLU A 103 -4.31 6.06 -2.44
C GLU A 103 -3.98 6.91 -3.67
N GLU A 104 -3.68 6.23 -4.77
CA GLU A 104 -3.54 6.87 -6.07
C GLU A 104 -4.95 7.02 -6.66
N THR A 105 -5.41 8.26 -6.77
CA THR A 105 -6.59 8.60 -7.55
C THR A 105 -6.23 8.52 -9.04
N PRO A 106 -7.06 7.88 -9.87
CA PRO A 106 -6.93 7.92 -11.33
C PRO A 106 -6.98 9.34 -11.89
#